data_AF-A0A3N5ZZ50-F1
#
_entry.id   AF-A0A3N5ZZ50-F1
#
_cell.length_a   1.000
_cell.length_b   1.000
_cell.length_c   1.000
_cell.angle_alpha   90.00
_cell.angle_beta   90.00
_cell.angle_gamma   90.00
#
_symmetry.space_group_name_H-M   'P 1'
#
loop_
_entity.id
_entity.type
_entity.pdbx_description
1 polymer ?
#
loop_
_entity_poly.entity_id
_entity_poly.type
_entity_poly.pdbx_seq_one_letter_code
_entity_poly.pdbx_strand_id
1 'polypeptide(L)'
;MTTAAYLVLAIAAVIAGFFIVQFVRRYQQLKGTRLVSCPENQQTVAVEVDSKRAALAAVVGKPRFELTECTRWPENKACGRQCLSQIEAAPFDCLVRTKLNAWYQGKSCGVCGKKIGPIEWHHHRPALLRPDRATVEWQDLEAERLDEILLTHSPVCWNCHVIETFRRTHPDRVVENPWRLSQM
;
A
#
# COMPACT_ATOMS: atom_id res chain seq x y z
N MET A 1 -11.41 -30.32 -40.61
CA MET A 1 -11.35 -28.84 -40.61
C MET A 1 -11.84 -28.23 -39.29
N THR A 2 -12.90 -28.77 -38.68
CA THR A 2 -13.43 -28.28 -37.39
C THR A 2 -12.51 -28.57 -36.19
N THR A 3 -11.90 -29.75 -36.10
CA THR A 3 -10.99 -30.13 -35.01
C THR A 3 -9.75 -29.24 -34.93
N ALA A 4 -9.12 -28.93 -36.07
CA ALA A 4 -7.99 -28.01 -36.15
C ALA A 4 -8.38 -26.58 -35.72
N ALA A 5 -9.56 -26.10 -36.12
CA ALA A 5 -10.06 -24.80 -35.69
C ALA A 5 -10.32 -24.73 -34.17
N TYR A 6 -10.90 -25.78 -33.59
CA TYR A 6 -11.10 -25.87 -32.14
C TYR A 6 -9.78 -25.94 -31.36
N LEU A 7 -8.78 -26.66 -31.88
CA LEU A 7 -7.44 -26.70 -31.28
C LEU A 7 -6.76 -25.33 -31.31
N VAL A 8 -6.85 -24.61 -32.43
CA VAL A 8 -6.30 -23.25 -32.55
C VAL A 8 -7.00 -22.29 -31.58
N LEU A 9 -8.33 -22.33 -31.47
CA LEU A 9 -9.08 -21.50 -30.51
C LEU A 9 -8.73 -21.84 -29.05
N ALA A 10 -8.60 -23.13 -28.72
CA ALA A 10 -8.21 -23.55 -27.38
C ALA A 10 -6.80 -23.05 -27.02
N ILE A 11 -5.84 -23.18 -27.93
CA ILE A 11 -4.47 -22.68 -27.74
C ILE A 11 -4.49 -21.15 -27.59
N ALA A 12 -5.22 -20.43 -28.44
CA ALA A 12 -5.34 -18.97 -28.34
C ALA A 12 -5.95 -18.54 -27.00
N ALA A 13 -6.98 -19.23 -26.51
CA ALA A 13 -7.60 -18.97 -25.22
C ALA A 13 -6.64 -19.20 -24.04
N VAL A 14 -5.85 -20.27 -24.08
CA VAL A 14 -4.83 -20.57 -23.05
C VAL A 14 -3.74 -19.50 -23.04
N ILE A 15 -3.25 -19.10 -24.22
CA ILE A 15 -2.25 -18.03 -24.34
C ILE A 15 -2.82 -16.70 -23.82
N ALA A 16 -4.03 -16.33 -24.21
CA ALA A 16 -4.69 -15.13 -23.73
C ALA A 16 -4.88 -15.15 -22.20
N GLY A 17 -5.32 -16.28 -21.64
CA GLY A 17 -5.45 -16.47 -20.20
C GLY A 17 -4.13 -16.30 -19.46
N PHE A 18 -3.03 -16.86 -19.99
CA PHE A 18 -1.70 -16.68 -19.42
C PHE A 18 -1.27 -15.20 -19.39
N PHE A 19 -1.46 -14.48 -20.49
CA PHE A 19 -1.13 -13.05 -20.55
C PHE A 19 -1.99 -12.20 -19.60
N ILE A 20 -3.28 -12.51 -19.46
CA ILE A 20 -4.17 -11.82 -18.51
C ILE A 20 -3.68 -12.04 -17.08
N VAL A 21 -3.35 -13.27 -16.70
CA VAL A 21 -2.83 -13.58 -15.36
C VAL A 21 -1.52 -12.85 -15.08
N GLN A 22 -0.60 -12.82 -16.05
CA GLN A 22 0.67 -12.09 -15.93
C GLN A 22 0.44 -10.59 -15.77
N PHE A 23 -0.42 -10.00 -16.61
CA PHE A 23 -0.78 -8.60 -16.54
C PHE A 23 -1.37 -8.22 -15.17
N VAL A 24 -2.35 -9.00 -14.68
CA VAL A 24 -2.98 -8.76 -13.38
C VAL A 24 -1.97 -8.84 -12.25
N ARG A 25 -1.08 -9.84 -12.25
CA ARG A 25 -0.02 -9.98 -11.25
C ARG A 25 0.93 -8.80 -11.25
N ARG A 26 1.43 -8.38 -12.42
CA ARG A 26 2.33 -7.22 -12.55
C ARG A 26 1.65 -5.92 -12.15
N TYR A 27 0.41 -5.74 -12.55
CA TYR A 27 -0.40 -4.59 -12.17
C TYR A 27 -0.58 -4.52 -10.65
N GLN A 28 -0.93 -5.63 -9.99
CA GLN A 28 -1.07 -5.65 -8.53
C GLN A 28 0.25 -5.40 -7.79
N GLN A 29 1.39 -5.82 -8.35
CA GLN A 29 2.71 -5.56 -7.78
C GLN A 29 3.13 -4.10 -7.93
N LEU A 30 2.85 -3.48 -9.09
CA LEU A 30 3.26 -2.11 -9.41
C LEU A 30 2.28 -1.04 -8.92
N LYS A 31 1.03 -1.41 -8.60
CA LYS A 31 0.03 -0.49 -8.06
C LYS A 31 0.42 -0.02 -6.65
N GLY A 32 0.28 1.28 -6.42
CA GLY A 32 0.40 1.91 -5.11
C GLY A 32 1.34 3.11 -5.09
N THR A 33 1.24 3.86 -4.00
CA THR A 33 2.04 5.05 -3.72
C THR A 33 3.51 4.71 -3.47
N ARG A 34 4.41 5.52 -4.04
CA ARG A 34 5.86 5.40 -3.89
C ARG A 34 6.44 6.62 -3.20
N LEU A 35 7.51 6.40 -2.43
CA LEU A 35 8.32 7.46 -1.85
C LEU A 35 9.62 7.58 -2.62
N VAL A 36 9.88 8.78 -3.11
CA VAL A 36 11.11 9.13 -3.82
C VAL A 36 11.72 10.38 -3.21
N SER A 37 13.03 10.51 -3.26
CA SER A 37 13.70 11.76 -2.90
C SER A 37 13.64 12.70 -4.09
N CYS A 38 13.06 13.89 -3.91
CA CYS A 38 13.00 14.89 -4.96
C CYS A 38 14.42 15.41 -5.26
N PRO A 39 14.92 15.32 -6.51
CA PRO A 39 16.30 15.70 -6.83
C PRO A 39 16.58 17.20 -6.68
N GLU A 40 15.56 18.05 -6.68
CA GLU A 40 15.71 19.50 -6.59
C GLU A 40 15.96 19.98 -5.15
N ASN A 41 15.24 19.43 -4.18
CA ASN A 41 15.27 19.89 -2.79
C ASN A 41 15.57 18.78 -1.76
N GLN A 42 15.82 17.56 -2.23
CA GLN A 42 16.10 16.35 -1.45
C GLN A 42 14.99 15.91 -0.48
N GLN A 43 13.79 16.51 -0.57
CA GLN A 43 12.66 16.12 0.28
C GLN A 43 12.02 14.82 -0.20
N THR A 44 11.56 14.00 0.73
CA THR A 44 10.76 12.81 0.44
C THR A 44 9.38 13.23 -0.04
N VAL A 45 9.01 12.82 -1.25
CA VAL A 45 7.71 13.11 -1.86
C VAL A 45 6.97 11.83 -2.21
N ALA A 46 5.65 11.85 -2.07
CA ALA A 46 4.79 10.77 -2.51
C ALA A 46 4.43 10.95 -3.98
N VAL A 47 4.62 9.88 -4.75
CA VAL A 47 4.31 9.85 -6.17
C VAL A 47 3.51 8.61 -6.54
N GLU A 48 2.62 8.77 -7.51
CA GLU A 48 1.95 7.65 -8.17
C GLU A 48 2.39 7.56 -9.63
N VAL A 49 2.50 6.34 -10.12
CA VAL A 49 2.86 6.03 -11.51
C VAL A 49 1.68 5.42 -12.23
N ASP A 50 1.65 5.54 -13.55
CA ASP A 50 0.70 4.80 -14.40
C ASP A 50 1.03 3.31 -14.34
N SER A 51 0.45 2.66 -13.34
CA SER A 51 0.63 1.23 -13.07
C SER A 51 0.07 0.35 -14.18
N LYS A 52 -0.90 0.82 -14.97
CA LYS A 52 -1.45 0.08 -16.12
C LYS A 52 -0.46 0.07 -17.27
N ARG A 53 0.05 1.25 -17.66
CA ARG A 53 1.07 1.37 -18.73
C ARG A 53 2.35 0.65 -18.34
N ALA A 54 2.80 0.79 -17.10
CA ALA A 54 3.98 0.10 -16.60
C ALA A 54 3.81 -1.43 -16.60
N ALA A 55 2.64 -1.93 -16.19
CA ALA A 55 2.35 -3.37 -16.22
C ALA A 55 2.27 -3.93 -17.63
N LEU A 56 1.65 -3.21 -18.58
CA LEU A 56 1.59 -3.63 -19.98
C LEU A 56 3.00 -3.69 -20.59
N ALA A 57 3.82 -2.68 -20.34
CA ALA A 57 5.21 -2.66 -20.78
C ALA A 57 6.04 -3.80 -20.16
N ALA A 58 5.80 -4.14 -18.88
CA ALA A 58 6.46 -5.25 -18.20
C ALA A 58 6.09 -6.64 -18.73
N VAL A 59 4.95 -6.80 -19.40
CA VAL A 59 4.55 -8.07 -20.04
C VAL A 59 5.35 -8.30 -21.33
N VAL A 60 5.70 -7.23 -22.06
CA VAL A 60 6.39 -7.29 -23.36
C VAL A 60 7.92 -7.09 -23.22
N GLY A 61 8.38 -6.48 -22.12
CA GLY A 61 9.79 -6.19 -21.90
C GLY A 61 10.04 -5.45 -20.59
N LYS A 62 10.74 -4.31 -20.66
CA LYS A 62 11.05 -3.50 -19.48
C LYS A 62 9.86 -2.59 -19.11
N PRO A 63 9.51 -2.46 -17.82
CA PRO A 63 8.49 -1.51 -17.39
C PRO A 63 8.91 -0.09 -17.77
N ARG A 64 7.98 0.68 -18.31
CA ARG A 64 8.13 2.13 -18.51
C ARG A 64 7.27 2.84 -17.49
N PHE A 65 7.88 3.67 -16.65
CA PHE A 65 7.19 4.40 -15.62
C PHE A 65 6.91 5.83 -16.08
N GLU A 66 5.68 6.26 -15.88
CA GLU A 66 5.26 7.64 -16.06
C GLU A 66 4.54 8.07 -14.80
N LEU A 67 4.84 9.27 -14.31
CA LEU A 67 4.17 9.84 -13.14
C LEU A 67 2.74 10.23 -13.53
N THR A 68 1.77 9.86 -12.70
CA THR A 68 0.37 10.29 -12.81
C THR A 68 0.02 11.34 -11.77
N GLU A 69 0.66 11.27 -10.60
CA GLU A 69 0.44 12.19 -9.49
C GLU A 69 1.75 12.43 -8.72
N CYS A 70 1.91 13.65 -8.21
CA CYS A 70 2.99 14.06 -7.34
C CYS A 70 2.47 15.14 -6.41
N THR A 71 2.69 15.00 -5.11
CA THR A 71 2.20 15.97 -4.12
C THR A 71 2.82 17.35 -4.25
N ARG A 72 3.97 17.47 -4.93
CA ARG A 72 4.65 18.74 -5.23
C ARG A 72 4.26 19.37 -6.58
N TRP A 73 3.50 18.69 -7.44
CA TRP A 73 3.12 19.26 -8.74
C TRP A 73 2.24 20.52 -8.74
N PRO A 74 1.37 20.79 -7.74
CA PRO A 74 0.63 22.04 -7.69
C PRO A 74 1.55 23.28 -7.75
N GLU A 75 2.77 23.15 -7.25
CA GLU A 75 3.76 24.22 -7.16
C GLU A 75 4.66 24.32 -8.41
N ASN A 76 4.80 23.24 -9.20
CA ASN A 76 5.69 23.26 -10.37
C ASN A 76 5.30 22.23 -11.45
N LYS A 77 4.43 22.65 -12.39
CA LYS A 77 3.95 21.82 -13.52
C LYS A 77 5.07 21.42 -14.50
N ALA A 78 6.20 22.12 -14.50
CA ALA A 78 7.36 21.86 -15.35
C ALA A 78 8.46 21.01 -14.66
N CYS A 79 8.08 20.14 -13.72
CA CYS A 79 9.02 19.25 -13.06
C CYS A 79 9.69 18.28 -14.05
N GLY A 80 11.03 18.22 -14.05
CA GLY A 80 11.86 17.43 -14.97
C GLY A 80 11.80 15.91 -14.79
N ARG A 81 10.94 15.38 -13.91
CA ARG A 81 10.66 13.94 -13.69
C ARG A 81 11.88 13.05 -13.43
N GLN A 82 13.03 13.63 -13.05
CA GLN A 82 14.29 12.92 -12.84
C GLN A 82 14.21 11.87 -11.71
N CYS A 83 13.26 12.02 -10.77
CA CYS A 83 12.99 11.03 -9.72
C CYS A 83 12.51 9.66 -10.26
N LEU A 84 12.06 9.57 -11.52
CA LEU A 84 11.71 8.29 -12.16
C LEU A 84 12.86 7.28 -12.17
N SER A 85 14.10 7.76 -12.27
CA SER A 85 15.30 6.90 -12.23
C SER A 85 15.41 6.09 -10.92
N GLN A 86 14.97 6.67 -9.79
CA GLN A 86 14.93 5.97 -8.50
C GLN A 86 13.88 4.84 -8.51
N ILE A 87 12.75 5.07 -9.17
CA ILE A 87 11.68 4.06 -9.32
C ILE A 87 12.14 2.94 -10.26
N GLU A 88 12.85 3.27 -11.33
CA GLU A 88 13.40 2.27 -12.25
C GLU A 88 14.47 1.40 -11.58
N ALA A 89 15.29 1.98 -10.70
CA ALA A 89 16.31 1.25 -9.95
C ALA A 89 15.70 0.32 -8.88
N ALA A 90 14.67 0.78 -8.16
CA ALA A 90 14.06 0.05 -7.05
C ALA A 90 12.52 0.10 -7.08
N PRO A 91 11.87 -0.55 -8.05
CA PRO A 91 10.43 -0.36 -8.33
C PRO A 91 9.49 -0.87 -7.23
N PHE A 92 9.98 -1.75 -6.37
CA PHE A 92 9.21 -2.35 -5.27
C PHE A 92 9.59 -1.82 -3.90
N ASP A 93 10.85 -1.43 -3.66
CA ASP A 93 11.31 -0.96 -2.35
C ASP A 93 10.88 0.48 -2.05
N CYS A 94 10.64 1.27 -3.09
CA CYS A 94 10.05 2.60 -2.95
C CYS A 94 8.55 2.56 -2.63
N LEU A 95 7.87 1.41 -2.74
CA LEU A 95 6.44 1.32 -2.42
C LEU A 95 6.21 1.43 -0.91
N VAL A 96 5.28 2.31 -0.56
CA VAL A 96 4.80 2.49 0.82
C VAL A 96 4.34 1.17 1.43
N ARG A 97 3.63 0.36 0.64
CA ARG A 97 3.18 -0.97 1.06
C ARG A 97 4.34 -1.90 1.45
N THR A 98 5.42 -1.91 0.67
CA THR A 98 6.58 -2.77 0.95
C THR A 98 7.24 -2.35 2.25
N LYS A 99 7.46 -1.04 2.44
CA LYS A 99 8.02 -0.48 3.67
C LYS A 99 7.14 -0.75 4.90
N LEU A 100 5.82 -0.59 4.77
CA LEU A 100 4.88 -0.91 5.85
C LEU A 100 4.84 -2.39 6.19
N ASN A 101 4.80 -3.28 5.20
CA ASN A 101 4.87 -4.73 5.43
C ASN A 101 6.13 -5.10 6.22
N ALA A 102 7.28 -4.57 5.81
CA ALA A 102 8.55 -4.79 6.50
C ALA A 102 8.51 -4.24 7.94
N TRP A 103 7.93 -3.06 8.15
CA TRP A 103 7.79 -2.49 9.49
C TRP A 103 6.84 -3.29 10.38
N TYR A 104 5.71 -3.79 9.88
CA TYR A 104 4.78 -4.60 10.67
C TYR A 104 5.34 -5.98 11.05
N GLN A 105 6.30 -6.49 10.27
CA GLN A 105 6.81 -7.85 10.42
C GLN A 105 7.34 -8.08 11.84
N GLY A 106 6.75 -9.06 12.54
CA GLY A 106 7.16 -9.47 13.87
C GLY A 106 6.78 -8.51 15.01
N LYS A 107 6.10 -7.38 14.72
CA LYS A 107 5.63 -6.45 15.75
C LYS A 107 4.33 -6.91 16.41
N SER A 108 4.10 -6.38 17.60
CA SER A 108 2.86 -6.59 18.37
C SER A 108 1.97 -5.35 18.34
N CYS A 109 0.67 -5.57 18.42
CA CYS A 109 -0.33 -4.51 18.49
C CYS A 109 -0.13 -3.63 19.73
N GLY A 110 -0.02 -2.31 19.53
CA GLY A 110 0.13 -1.33 20.62
C GLY A 110 -1.09 -1.20 21.54
N VAL A 111 -2.21 -1.83 21.18
CA VAL A 111 -3.44 -1.84 21.99
C VAL A 111 -3.61 -3.16 22.75
N CYS A 112 -3.60 -4.31 22.06
CA CYS A 112 -3.86 -5.61 22.69
C CYS A 112 -2.62 -6.48 22.94
N GLY A 113 -1.43 -6.05 22.51
CA GLY A 113 -0.17 -6.79 22.69
C GLY A 113 -0.02 -8.05 21.82
N LYS A 114 -1.05 -8.48 21.08
CA LYS A 114 -0.97 -9.65 20.20
C LYS A 114 -0.03 -9.40 19.03
N LYS A 115 0.71 -10.44 18.61
CA LYS A 115 1.52 -10.40 17.39
C LYS A 115 0.63 -10.10 16.18
N ILE A 116 1.08 -9.18 15.33
CA ILE A 116 0.37 -8.86 14.09
C ILE A 116 0.92 -9.74 12.97
N GLY A 117 0.00 -10.35 12.22
CA GLY A 117 0.32 -11.14 11.04
C GLY A 117 0.67 -10.26 9.82
N PRO A 118 0.78 -10.87 8.62
CA PRO A 118 0.96 -10.11 7.39
C PRO A 118 -0.23 -9.15 7.16
N ILE A 119 0.05 -7.97 6.58
CA ILE A 119 -0.98 -6.97 6.27
C ILE A 119 -1.82 -7.46 5.08
N GLU A 120 -3.14 -7.53 5.27
CA GLU A 120 -4.11 -7.91 4.24
C GLU A 120 -4.65 -6.68 3.50
N TRP A 121 -3.87 -6.17 2.54
CA TRP A 121 -4.15 -4.95 1.79
C TRP A 121 -5.51 -4.88 1.06
N HIS A 122 -6.20 -6.01 0.88
CA HIS A 122 -7.50 -6.08 0.20
C HIS A 122 -8.71 -5.92 1.13
N HIS A 123 -8.57 -6.29 2.40
CA HIS A 123 -9.68 -6.34 3.35
C HIS A 123 -9.48 -5.42 4.54
N HIS A 124 -8.24 -5.31 5.02
CA HIS A 124 -7.91 -4.63 6.26
C HIS A 124 -6.77 -3.65 5.99
N ARG A 125 -7.10 -2.36 5.91
CA ARG A 125 -6.07 -1.34 5.77
C ARG A 125 -5.24 -1.28 7.05
N PRO A 126 -3.91 -1.12 6.95
CA PRO A 126 -3.08 -1.05 8.13
C PRO A 126 -3.44 0.18 8.96
N ALA A 127 -3.52 -0.02 10.27
CA ALA A 127 -3.90 1.03 11.21
C ALA A 127 -2.81 1.22 12.26
N LEU A 128 -2.57 2.46 12.64
CA LEU A 128 -1.51 2.84 13.55
C LEU A 128 -2.09 3.48 14.81
N LEU A 129 -1.38 3.33 15.92
CA LEU A 129 -1.64 4.01 17.17
C LEU A 129 -0.75 5.24 17.20
N ARG A 130 -1.38 6.41 17.23
CA ARG A 130 -0.71 7.69 17.36
C ARG A 130 -0.19 7.90 18.79
N PRO A 131 0.78 8.82 18.99
CA PRO A 131 1.24 9.21 20.32
C PRO A 131 0.12 9.72 21.24
N ASP A 132 -0.92 10.34 20.68
CA ASP A 132 -2.11 10.81 21.39
C ASP A 132 -3.09 9.68 21.76
N ARG A 133 -2.69 8.41 21.55
CA ARG A 133 -3.47 7.19 21.79
C ARG A 133 -4.67 7.00 20.86
N ALA A 134 -4.88 7.86 19.87
CA ALA A 134 -5.89 7.63 18.85
C ALA A 134 -5.41 6.61 17.80
N THR A 135 -6.30 5.74 17.35
CA THR A 135 -6.03 4.90 16.18
C THR A 135 -6.39 5.65 14.90
N VAL A 136 -5.58 5.45 13.85
CA VAL A 136 -5.72 6.09 12.54
C VAL A 136 -5.40 5.07 11.44
N GLU A 137 -6.12 5.10 10.33
CA GLU A 137 -5.77 4.27 9.18
C GLU A 137 -4.60 4.91 8.42
N TRP A 138 -3.76 4.08 7.81
CA TRP A 138 -2.62 4.56 7.02
C TRP A 138 -3.04 5.52 5.90
N GLN A 139 -4.21 5.33 5.30
CA GLN A 139 -4.70 6.16 4.20
C GLN A 139 -4.94 7.62 4.60
N ASP A 140 -5.17 7.86 5.89
CA ASP A 140 -5.46 9.19 6.44
C ASP A 140 -4.17 9.92 6.85
N LEU A 141 -3.01 9.32 6.58
CA LEU A 141 -1.69 9.87 6.86
C LEU A 141 -0.97 10.27 5.58
N GLU A 142 -0.20 11.35 5.67
CA GLU A 142 0.68 11.82 4.60
C GLU A 142 1.81 10.83 4.38
N ALA A 143 1.86 10.25 3.17
CA ALA A 143 2.83 9.20 2.85
C ALA A 143 4.27 9.72 2.88
N GLU A 144 4.50 11.00 2.58
CA GLU A 144 5.80 11.69 2.66
C GLU A 144 6.47 11.55 4.01
N ARG A 145 5.66 11.52 5.08
CA ARG A 145 6.11 11.46 6.46
C ARG A 145 6.23 10.05 6.98
N LEU A 146 6.23 9.04 6.09
CA LEU A 146 6.29 7.62 6.48
C LEU A 146 7.38 7.37 7.51
N ASP A 147 8.62 7.78 7.26
CA ASP A 147 9.74 7.47 8.17
C ASP A 147 9.52 8.06 9.58
N GLU A 148 8.99 9.28 9.66
CA GLU A 148 8.61 9.92 10.94
C GLU A 148 7.45 9.18 11.63
N ILE A 149 6.42 8.81 10.86
CA ILE A 149 5.26 8.06 11.36
C ILE A 149 5.72 6.71 11.93
N LEU A 150 6.58 5.98 11.23
CA LEU A 150 7.08 4.67 11.64
C LEU A 150 7.96 4.71 12.90
N LEU A 151 8.54 5.88 13.22
CA LEU A 151 9.30 6.10 14.45
C LEU A 151 8.40 6.44 15.65
N THR A 152 7.32 7.17 15.41
CA THR A 152 6.48 7.75 16.47
C THR A 152 5.24 6.91 16.79
N HIS A 153 4.75 6.13 15.83
CA HIS A 153 3.52 5.37 15.95
C HIS A 153 3.81 3.90 16.29
N SER A 154 2.81 3.22 16.84
CA SER A 154 2.84 1.76 17.04
C SER A 154 1.84 1.07 16.12
N PRO A 155 2.10 -0.17 15.65
CA PRO A 155 1.17 -0.87 14.79
C PRO A 155 -0.07 -1.32 15.57
N VAL A 156 -1.22 -1.36 14.91
CA VAL A 156 -2.50 -1.78 15.51
C VAL A 156 -3.13 -2.87 14.65
N CYS A 157 -3.63 -3.93 15.29
CA CYS A 157 -4.38 -4.95 14.57
C CYS A 157 -5.77 -4.44 14.20
N TRP A 158 -6.32 -4.93 13.07
CA TRP A 158 -7.60 -4.47 12.54
C TRP A 158 -8.73 -4.46 13.57
N ASN A 159 -8.87 -5.54 14.36
CA ASN A 159 -9.90 -5.62 15.40
C ASN A 159 -9.78 -4.50 16.45
N CYS A 160 -8.56 -4.19 16.89
CA CYS A 160 -8.34 -3.10 17.83
C CYS A 160 -8.63 -1.74 17.19
N HIS A 161 -8.23 -1.54 15.93
CA HIS A 161 -8.56 -0.30 15.23
C HIS A 161 -10.07 -0.08 15.14
N VAL A 162 -10.83 -1.09 14.71
CA VAL A 162 -12.30 -1.01 14.60
C VAL A 162 -12.94 -0.73 15.97
N ILE A 163 -12.51 -1.42 17.03
CA ILE A 163 -13.04 -1.22 18.39
C ILE A 163 -12.73 0.19 18.89
N GLU A 164 -11.49 0.66 18.77
CA GLU A 164 -11.11 2.02 19.22
C GLU A 164 -11.80 3.11 18.42
N THR A 165 -11.94 2.93 17.10
CA THR A 165 -12.70 3.85 16.25
C THR A 165 -14.16 3.90 16.70
N PHE A 166 -14.81 2.74 16.92
CA PHE A 166 -16.19 2.68 17.39
C PHE A 166 -16.37 3.34 18.77
N ARG A 167 -15.46 3.09 19.70
CA ARG A 167 -15.47 3.73 21.03
C ARG A 167 -15.39 5.25 20.94
N ARG A 168 -14.56 5.77 20.02
CA ARG A 168 -14.39 7.21 19.80
C ARG A 168 -15.61 7.85 19.11
N THR A 169 -16.20 7.18 18.12
CA THR A 169 -17.29 7.77 17.32
C THR A 169 -18.67 7.54 17.92
N HIS A 170 -18.86 6.51 18.74
CA HIS A 170 -20.15 6.14 19.35
C HIS A 170 -19.99 5.80 20.84
N PRO A 171 -19.48 6.72 21.67
CA PRO A 171 -19.22 6.45 23.09
C PRO A 171 -20.48 6.07 23.86
N ASP A 172 -21.65 6.58 23.45
CA ASP A 172 -22.97 6.28 24.02
C ASP A 172 -23.42 4.82 23.82
N ARG A 173 -22.80 4.11 22.88
CA ARG A 173 -23.14 2.71 22.54
C ARG A 173 -22.16 1.69 23.08
N VAL A 174 -21.16 2.14 23.84
CA VAL A 174 -20.15 1.27 24.45
C VAL A 174 -20.63 0.85 25.82
N VAL A 175 -20.80 -0.46 26.02
CA VAL A 175 -21.02 -1.03 27.35
C VAL A 175 -19.71 -1.66 27.81
N GLU A 176 -19.14 -1.14 28.89
CA GLU A 176 -17.96 -1.74 29.51
C GLU A 176 -18.36 -2.98 30.30
N ASN A 177 -17.57 -4.05 30.18
CA ASN A 177 -17.81 -5.27 30.94
C ASN A 177 -17.33 -5.08 32.39
N PRO A 178 -18.24 -5.03 33.39
CA PRO A 178 -17.87 -4.76 34.78
C PRO A 178 -16.97 -5.87 35.37
N TRP A 179 -17.05 -7.09 34.85
CA TRP A 179 -16.27 -8.24 35.31
C TRP A 179 -14.80 -8.21 34.86
N ARG A 180 -14.43 -7.33 33.92
CA ARG A 180 -13.05 -7.18 33.46
C ARG A 180 -12.21 -6.27 34.37
N LEU A 181 -12.85 -5.36 35.11
CA LEU A 181 -12.17 -4.41 36.01
C LEU A 181 -11.74 -5.06 37.34
N SER A 182 -12.33 -6.20 37.71
CA SER A 182 -12.01 -6.92 38.95
C SER A 182 -10.88 -7.96 38.83
N GLN A 183 -10.27 -8.10 37.65
CA GLN A 183 -9.18 -9.06 37.38
C GLN A 183 -7.85 -8.39 37.02
N MET A 184 -7.75 -7.06 37.21
CA MET A 184 -6.52 -6.28 37.03
C MET A 184 -5.93 -5.89 38.39
#